data_AF-A0A847YEY5-F1
#
_entry.id   AF-A0A847YEY5-F1
#
_cell.length_a   1.000
_cell.length_b   1.000
_cell.length_c   1.000
_cell.angle_alpha   90.00
_cell.angle_beta   90.00
_cell.angle_gamma   90.00
#
_symmetry.space_group_name_H-M   'P 1'
#
loop_
_entity.id
_entity.type
_entity.pdbx_description
1 polymer ?
#
loop_
_entity_poly.entity_id
_entity_poly.type
_entity_poly.pdbx_seq_one_letter_code
_entity_poly.pdbx_strand_id
1 'polypeptide(L)'
;MGKDDAVPAPRPKPPRALSEPERQEVLDVLHSQPFADKAPAEVYAALLDQGRYLCSIRTLYRILYEQHEVRERRDQLRHPAYHKPQLVADAPNQVWSWGITKLLGPAKRTSFCRTFFHWHNHEHHHWGLGLLTPATVHHGRAEAVLAARQAVLTAAHAAHPERFVRHPPRPLPREVWINPPADGLQPRTLQLPRDTNFVPRLSQTD
;
A
#
# COMPACT_ATOMS: atom_id res chain seq x y z
N MET A 1 5.03 51.32 26.94
CA MET A 1 5.32 50.00 27.52
C MET A 1 4.90 48.94 26.51
N GLY A 2 5.85 48.38 25.77
CA GLY A 2 5.59 47.28 24.85
C GLY A 2 5.20 46.03 25.65
N LYS A 3 4.17 45.32 25.20
CA LYS A 3 3.80 44.03 25.76
C LYS A 3 4.79 43.04 25.15
N ASP A 4 5.71 42.52 25.96
CA ASP A 4 6.65 41.49 25.52
C ASP A 4 5.85 40.30 25.00
N ASP A 5 5.93 40.05 23.69
CA ASP A 5 5.40 38.86 23.03
C ASP A 5 6.25 37.65 23.45
N ALA A 6 6.00 37.18 24.67
CA ALA A 6 6.63 35.98 25.19
C ALA A 6 6.23 34.77 24.32
N VAL A 7 7.21 34.18 23.64
CA VAL A 7 7.03 32.95 22.86
C VAL A 7 6.45 31.87 23.78
N PRO A 8 5.29 31.28 23.46
CA PRO A 8 4.67 30.29 24.33
C PRO A 8 5.58 29.08 24.49
N ALA A 9 5.76 28.64 25.73
CA ALA A 9 6.57 27.48 26.06
C ALA A 9 6.11 26.24 25.26
N PRO A 10 7.06 25.40 24.80
CA PRO A 10 6.73 24.24 23.99
C PRO A 10 5.82 23.27 24.77
N ARG A 11 4.77 22.78 24.10
CA ARG A 11 3.84 21.82 24.70
C ARG A 11 4.60 20.58 25.19
N PRO A 12 4.29 20.05 26.39
CA PRO A 12 4.92 18.84 26.88
C PRO A 12 4.70 17.68 25.90
N LYS A 13 5.78 16.93 25.61
CA LYS A 13 5.71 15.77 24.73
C LYS A 13 4.76 14.74 25.36
N PRO A 14 3.80 14.18 24.60
CA PRO A 14 2.88 13.23 25.17
C PRO A 14 3.65 11.96 25.57
N PRO A 15 3.25 11.25 26.64
CA PRO A 15 3.98 10.09 27.15
C PRO A 15 4.11 8.94 26.13
N ARG A 16 3.27 8.93 25.10
CA ARG A 16 3.33 7.99 23.96
C ARG A 16 4.36 8.33 22.88
N ALA A 17 5.03 9.49 22.97
CA ALA A 17 5.98 9.92 21.96
C ALA A 17 7.25 9.08 22.04
N LEU A 18 7.79 8.70 20.88
CA LEU A 18 9.12 8.11 20.80
C LEU A 18 10.14 9.13 21.34
N SER A 19 11.07 8.63 22.14
CA SER A 19 12.25 9.38 22.56
C SER A 19 13.15 9.70 21.36
N GLU A 20 14.01 10.70 21.49
CA GLU A 20 14.94 11.04 20.40
C GLU A 20 15.83 9.86 19.94
N PRO A 21 16.41 9.03 20.82
CA PRO A 21 17.17 7.87 20.37
C PRO A 21 16.32 6.84 19.60
N GLU A 22 15.07 6.59 20.01
CA GLU A 22 14.17 5.70 19.27
C GLU A 22 13.79 6.26 17.90
N ARG A 23 13.65 7.59 17.79
CA ARG A 23 13.40 8.25 16.50
C ARG A 23 14.61 8.13 15.58
N GLN A 24 15.82 8.22 16.13
CA GLN A 24 17.04 8.00 15.37
C GLN A 24 17.14 6.54 14.91
N GLU A 25 16.83 5.55 15.77
CA GLU A 25 16.78 4.14 15.36
C GLU A 25 15.80 3.93 14.19
N VAL A 26 14.63 4.57 14.24
CA VAL A 26 13.67 4.51 13.12
C VAL A 26 14.26 5.06 11.83
N LEU A 27 14.97 6.19 11.89
CA LEU A 27 15.63 6.78 10.73
C LEU A 27 16.74 5.88 10.20
N ASP A 28 17.61 5.37 11.07
CA ASP A 28 18.70 4.48 10.69
C ASP A 28 18.18 3.23 9.96
N VAL A 29 17.05 2.67 10.42
CA VAL A 29 16.40 1.56 9.73
C VAL A 29 15.83 1.99 8.39
N LEU A 30 15.11 3.12 8.31
CA LEU A 30 14.54 3.62 7.05
C LEU A 30 15.61 3.98 6.01
N HIS A 31 16.80 4.40 6.45
CA HIS A 31 17.94 4.74 5.60
C HIS A 31 18.86 3.56 5.29
N SER A 32 18.67 2.42 5.96
CA SER A 32 19.48 1.22 5.72
C SER A 32 19.25 0.66 4.31
N GLN A 33 20.29 0.06 3.74
CA GLN A 33 20.26 -0.47 2.38
C GLN A 33 19.05 -1.36 2.00
N PRO A 34 18.53 -2.28 2.86
CA PRO A 34 17.37 -3.10 2.48
C PRO A 34 16.04 -2.33 2.43
N PHE A 35 15.99 -1.14 3.04
CA PHE A 35 14.78 -0.32 3.17
C PHE A 35 14.87 1.01 2.43
N ALA A 36 16.07 1.43 2.03
CA ALA A 36 16.28 2.54 1.12
C ALA A 36 15.41 2.33 -0.12
N ASP A 37 14.64 3.36 -0.48
CA ASP A 37 13.65 3.38 -1.57
C ASP A 37 12.37 2.54 -1.39
N LYS A 38 12.15 1.88 -0.24
CA LYS A 38 10.87 1.22 0.06
C LYS A 38 9.87 2.20 0.68
N ALA A 39 8.58 1.99 0.39
CA ALA A 39 7.54 2.78 1.06
C ALA A 39 7.47 2.40 2.56
N PRO A 40 7.17 3.33 3.48
CA PRO A 40 7.06 3.03 4.90
C PRO A 40 6.12 1.87 5.26
N ALA A 41 5.07 1.66 4.46
CA ALA A 41 4.17 0.51 4.63
C ALA A 41 4.85 -0.85 4.33
N GLU A 42 5.74 -0.89 3.34
CA GLU A 42 6.52 -2.09 3.01
C GLU A 42 7.60 -2.35 4.07
N VAL A 43 8.27 -1.29 4.54
CA VAL A 43 9.25 -1.40 5.64
C VAL A 43 8.56 -1.94 6.90
N TYR A 44 7.38 -1.40 7.23
CA TYR A 44 6.57 -1.88 8.34
C TYR A 44 6.21 -3.37 8.24
N ALA A 45 5.74 -3.81 7.06
CA ALA A 45 5.40 -5.21 6.82
C ALA A 45 6.62 -6.13 6.95
N ALA A 46 7.75 -5.75 6.35
CA ALA A 46 8.99 -6.51 6.39
C ALA A 46 9.58 -6.61 7.80
N LEU A 47 9.50 -5.55 8.61
CA LEU A 47 9.95 -5.59 10.01
C LEU A 47 9.09 -6.54 10.84
N LEU A 48 7.76 -6.53 10.65
CA LEU A 48 6.88 -7.47 11.35
C LEU A 48 7.16 -8.92 10.95
N ASP A 49 7.47 -9.19 9.68
CA ASP A 49 7.89 -10.52 9.22
C ASP A 49 9.22 -10.95 9.85
N GLN A 50 10.08 -10.00 10.19
CA GLN A 50 11.33 -10.22 10.93
C GLN A 50 11.15 -10.27 12.46
N GLY A 51 9.92 -10.21 12.96
CA GLY A 51 9.66 -10.24 14.40
C GLY A 51 9.86 -8.90 15.12
N ARG A 52 10.04 -7.79 14.40
CA ARG A 52 10.38 -6.48 14.95
C ARG A 52 9.25 -5.47 14.74
N TYR A 53 8.98 -4.65 15.75
CA TYR A 53 8.07 -3.51 15.65
C TYR A 53 8.75 -2.26 16.21
N LEU A 54 8.90 -1.23 15.37
CA LEU A 54 9.45 0.06 15.78
C LEU A 54 8.33 1.02 16.19
N CYS A 55 7.38 1.27 15.28
CA CYS A 55 6.22 2.13 15.50
C CYS A 55 5.16 1.94 14.40
N SER A 56 4.06 2.67 14.51
CA SER A 56 3.00 2.67 13.49
C SER A 56 3.44 3.31 12.17
N ILE A 57 2.87 2.86 11.05
CA ILE A 57 3.12 3.43 9.70
C ILE A 57 2.94 4.96 9.69
N ARG A 58 1.93 5.49 10.39
CA ARG A 58 1.70 6.94 10.53
C ARG A 58 2.86 7.65 11.22
N THR A 59 3.50 7.00 12.19
CA THR A 59 4.66 7.57 12.88
C THR A 59 5.90 7.54 12.00
N LEU A 60 6.11 6.48 11.21
CA LEU A 60 7.17 6.45 10.18
C LEU A 60 7.04 7.64 9.22
N TYR A 61 5.85 7.86 8.64
CA TYR A 61 5.61 9.01 7.76
C TYR A 61 5.81 10.35 8.47
N ARG A 62 5.37 10.48 9.73
CA ARG A 62 5.55 11.73 10.49
C ARG A 62 7.04 12.04 10.69
N ILE A 63 7.85 11.05 11.04
CA ILE A 63 9.30 11.22 11.21
C ILE A 63 9.95 11.65 9.89
N LEU A 64 9.63 10.97 8.79
CA LEU A 64 10.18 11.33 7.47
C LEU A 64 9.72 12.71 6.98
N TYR A 65 8.50 13.12 7.32
CA TYR A 65 8.00 14.46 7.01
C TYR A 65 8.78 15.54 7.76
N GLU A 66 9.08 15.31 9.04
CA GLU A 66 9.90 16.21 9.86
C GLU A 66 11.35 16.30 9.36
N GLN A 67 11.89 15.25 8.72
CA GLN A 67 13.19 15.28 8.04
C GLN A 67 13.13 15.83 6.60
N HIS A 68 11.95 16.23 6.11
CA HIS A 68 11.71 16.69 4.74
C HIS A 68 12.02 15.65 3.64
N GLU A 69 11.97 14.36 3.97
CA GLU A 69 12.32 13.26 3.05
C GLU A 69 11.10 12.72 2.28
N VAL A 70 9.89 13.02 2.76
CA VAL A 70 8.63 12.69 2.08
C VAL A 70 7.99 13.97 1.55
N ARG A 71 8.19 14.20 0.25
CA ARG A 71 7.51 15.25 -0.53
C ARG A 71 7.15 14.71 -1.92
N GLU A 72 6.17 15.32 -2.56
CA GLU A 72 5.96 15.07 -4.00
C GLU A 72 7.23 15.54 -4.74
N ARG A 73 7.90 14.59 -5.38
CA ARG A 73 9.17 14.84 -6.10
C ARG A 73 8.94 15.05 -7.58
N ARG A 74 7.75 14.68 -8.10
CA ARG A 74 7.42 14.81 -9.51
C ARG A 74 6.93 16.22 -9.77
N ASP A 75 7.39 16.78 -10.88
CA ASP A 75 6.70 17.90 -11.51
C ASP A 75 5.38 17.36 -12.09
N GLN A 76 4.34 17.35 -11.26
CA GLN A 76 3.04 16.83 -11.64
C GLN A 76 2.50 17.69 -12.77
N LEU A 77 2.37 17.09 -13.96
CA LEU A 77 1.71 17.69 -15.10
C LEU A 77 0.32 18.16 -14.66
N ARG A 78 0.14 19.48 -14.61
CA ARG A 78 -1.15 20.09 -14.34
C ARG A 78 -2.01 19.92 -15.58
N HIS A 79 -2.72 18.80 -15.65
CA HIS A 79 -3.69 18.58 -16.72
C HIS A 79 -4.88 19.52 -16.52
N PRO A 80 -5.37 20.19 -17.60
CA PRO A 80 -6.64 20.88 -17.56
C PRO A 80 -7.73 19.94 -17.03
N ALA A 81 -8.73 20.49 -16.34
CA ALA A 81 -9.88 19.73 -15.91
C ALA A 81 -10.63 19.20 -17.15
N TYR A 82 -10.34 17.96 -17.52
CA TYR A 82 -11.03 17.29 -18.62
C TYR A 82 -12.38 16.78 -18.12
N HIS A 83 -13.44 17.04 -18.88
CA HIS A 83 -14.75 16.47 -18.61
C HIS A 83 -14.70 14.98 -18.97
N LYS A 84 -14.54 14.12 -17.95
CA LYS A 84 -14.53 12.68 -18.13
C LYS A 84 -15.83 12.25 -18.83
N PRO A 85 -15.79 11.52 -19.96
CA PRO A 85 -17.00 11.02 -20.59
C PRO A 85 -17.71 10.09 -19.60
N GLN A 86 -19.00 10.37 -19.38
CA GLN A 86 -19.88 9.54 -18.56
C GLN A 86 -20.73 8.72 -19.53
N LEU A 87 -20.57 7.41 -19.48
CA LEU A 87 -21.38 6.49 -20.26
C LEU A 87 -22.35 5.80 -19.30
N VAL A 88 -23.64 5.77 -19.64
CA VAL A 88 -24.68 5.05 -18.90
C VAL A 88 -25.01 3.77 -19.67
N ALA A 89 -25.15 2.66 -18.95
CA ALA A 89 -25.64 1.39 -19.49
C ALA A 89 -26.85 0.94 -18.65
N ASP A 90 -27.98 0.67 -19.29
CA ASP A 90 -29.21 0.14 -18.69
C ASP A 90 -29.45 -1.35 -19.03
N ALA A 91 -28.62 -1.93 -19.90
CA ALA A 91 -28.65 -3.35 -20.26
C ALA A 91 -27.22 -3.96 -20.40
N PRO A 92 -27.08 -5.29 -20.28
CA PRO A 92 -25.80 -5.97 -20.51
C PRO A 92 -25.22 -5.69 -21.91
N ASN A 93 -23.89 -5.67 -22.02
CA ASN A 93 -23.11 -5.48 -23.26
C ASN A 93 -23.22 -4.11 -23.95
N GLN A 94 -23.79 -3.08 -23.31
CA GLN A 94 -23.89 -1.72 -23.89
C GLN A 94 -22.62 -0.88 -23.78
N VAL A 95 -21.80 -1.10 -22.73
CA VAL A 95 -20.56 -0.34 -22.51
C VAL A 95 -19.44 -1.30 -22.14
N TRP A 96 -18.33 -1.19 -22.86
CA TRP A 96 -17.10 -1.93 -22.61
C TRP A 96 -16.00 -0.92 -22.28
N SER A 97 -15.32 -1.11 -21.15
CA SER A 97 -14.13 -0.34 -20.82
C SER A 97 -12.96 -1.28 -20.56
N TRP A 98 -11.79 -0.93 -21.09
CA TRP A 98 -10.54 -1.63 -20.82
C TRP A 98 -9.42 -0.61 -20.69
N GLY A 99 -8.44 -0.93 -19.84
CA GLY A 99 -7.22 -0.15 -19.69
C GLY A 99 -6.02 -0.94 -20.20
N ILE A 100 -5.13 -0.30 -20.95
CA ILE A 100 -3.84 -0.86 -21.36
C ILE A 100 -2.75 0.11 -20.93
N THR A 101 -1.79 -0.38 -20.14
CA THR A 101 -0.59 0.38 -19.79
C THR A 101 0.56 -0.06 -20.68
N LYS A 102 1.08 0.85 -21.51
CA LYS A 102 2.27 0.60 -22.32
C LYS A 102 3.51 0.90 -21.48
N LEU A 103 4.21 -0.15 -21.07
CA LEU A 103 5.47 -0.03 -20.33
C LEU A 103 6.61 0.17 -21.33
N LEU A 104 7.35 1.28 -21.18
CA LEU A 104 8.54 1.55 -22.00
C LEU A 104 9.66 0.62 -21.54
N GLY A 105 10.11 -0.26 -22.43
CA GLY A 105 11.22 -1.18 -22.18
C GLY A 105 12.32 -1.00 -23.22
N PRO A 106 13.57 -1.45 -22.94
CA PRO A 106 14.70 -1.29 -23.85
C PRO A 106 14.50 -1.98 -25.21
N ALA A 107 13.58 -2.94 -25.33
CA ALA A 107 13.10 -3.44 -26.62
C ALA A 107 11.65 -3.96 -26.52
N LYS A 108 11.06 -4.38 -27.66
CA LYS A 108 9.74 -5.04 -27.65
C LYS A 108 9.85 -6.35 -26.85
N ARG A 109 8.93 -6.57 -25.89
CA ARG A 109 8.88 -7.75 -25.00
C ARG A 109 10.10 -7.92 -24.06
N THR A 110 10.73 -6.84 -23.60
CA THR A 110 11.93 -6.95 -22.73
C THR A 110 11.67 -7.17 -21.23
N SER A 111 12.76 -7.63 -20.59
CA SER A 111 13.05 -7.92 -19.17
C SER A 111 12.28 -7.16 -18.09
N PHE A 112 11.83 -5.92 -18.32
CA PHE A 112 11.09 -5.13 -17.34
C PHE A 112 9.91 -5.90 -16.77
N CYS A 113 9.09 -6.54 -17.61
CA CYS A 113 7.93 -7.30 -17.12
C CYS A 113 8.35 -8.46 -16.21
N ARG A 114 9.46 -9.14 -16.50
CA ARG A 114 9.95 -10.24 -15.64
C ARG A 114 10.37 -9.73 -14.27
N THR A 115 11.15 -8.66 -14.22
CA THR A 115 11.58 -8.03 -12.97
C THR A 115 10.40 -7.46 -12.20
N PHE A 116 9.50 -6.75 -12.89
CA PHE A 116 8.29 -6.19 -12.31
C PHE A 116 7.39 -7.27 -11.72
N PHE A 117 7.05 -8.32 -12.47
CA PHE A 117 6.18 -9.38 -11.97
C PHE A 117 6.81 -10.15 -10.82
N HIS A 118 8.13 -10.38 -10.86
CA HIS A 118 8.84 -10.97 -9.72
C HIS A 118 8.68 -10.09 -8.47
N TRP A 119 9.09 -8.83 -8.55
CA TRP A 119 8.98 -7.88 -7.45
C TRP A 119 7.53 -7.73 -6.96
N HIS A 120 6.58 -7.53 -7.88
CA HIS A 120 5.16 -7.35 -7.58
C HIS A 120 4.57 -8.56 -6.83
N ASN A 121 4.97 -9.78 -7.21
CA ASN A 121 4.43 -11.00 -6.64
C ASN A 121 5.14 -11.43 -5.35
N HIS A 122 6.44 -11.18 -5.23
CA HIS A 122 7.25 -11.75 -4.15
C HIS A 122 7.74 -10.73 -3.13
N GLU A 123 7.80 -9.45 -3.47
CA GLU A 123 8.46 -8.42 -2.64
C GLU A 123 7.52 -7.27 -2.29
N HIS A 124 6.61 -6.88 -3.20
CA HIS A 124 5.71 -5.76 -3.00
C HIS A 124 4.55 -6.15 -2.07
N HIS A 125 4.43 -5.44 -0.95
CA HIS A 125 3.33 -5.64 0.00
C HIS A 125 2.14 -4.76 -0.36
N HIS A 126 1.00 -5.40 -0.66
CA HIS A 126 -0.17 -4.70 -1.18
C HIS A 126 -1.10 -4.28 -0.05
N TRP A 127 -1.49 -3.01 -0.01
CA TRP A 127 -2.51 -2.52 0.92
C TRP A 127 -3.83 -3.30 0.79
N GLY A 128 -4.25 -3.56 -0.44
CA GLY A 128 -5.44 -4.36 -0.75
C GLY A 128 -5.31 -5.86 -0.46
N LEU A 129 -4.15 -6.34 0.00
CA LEU A 129 -3.93 -7.70 0.49
C LEU A 129 -3.54 -7.72 1.97
N GLY A 130 -3.85 -6.67 2.74
CA GLY A 130 -3.48 -6.62 4.16
C GLY A 130 -1.98 -6.51 4.39
N LEU A 131 -1.27 -5.85 3.47
CA LEU A 131 0.19 -5.79 3.40
C LEU A 131 0.84 -7.18 3.24
N LEU A 132 0.17 -8.12 2.57
CA LEU A 132 0.77 -9.37 2.11
C LEU A 132 1.27 -9.24 0.66
N THR A 133 2.18 -10.13 0.26
CA THR A 133 2.57 -10.28 -1.14
C THR A 133 1.62 -11.24 -1.86
N PRO A 134 1.40 -11.10 -3.19
CA PRO A 134 0.54 -12.01 -3.95
C PRO A 134 0.99 -13.47 -3.84
N ALA A 135 2.29 -13.74 -3.83
CA ALA A 135 2.82 -15.09 -3.66
C ALA A 135 2.50 -15.68 -2.28
N THR A 136 2.48 -14.87 -1.21
CA THR A 136 2.09 -15.34 0.13
C THR A 136 0.63 -15.79 0.15
N VAL A 137 -0.26 -15.03 -0.50
CA VAL A 137 -1.68 -15.39 -0.62
C VAL A 137 -1.84 -16.63 -1.51
N HIS A 138 -1.25 -16.60 -2.71
CA HIS A 138 -1.33 -17.68 -3.69
C HIS A 138 -0.90 -19.04 -3.13
N HIS A 139 0.16 -19.07 -2.32
CA HIS A 139 0.67 -20.30 -1.70
C HIS A 139 0.01 -20.65 -0.36
N GLY A 140 -1.09 -20.00 0.02
CA GLY A 140 -1.84 -20.32 1.25
C GLY A 140 -1.09 -19.99 2.55
N ARG A 141 -0.07 -19.12 2.50
CA ARG A 141 0.77 -18.77 3.67
C ARG A 141 0.26 -17.56 4.46
N ALA A 142 -0.83 -16.94 3.99
CA ALA A 142 -1.39 -15.73 4.57
C ALA A 142 -1.65 -15.85 6.08
N GLU A 143 -2.32 -16.93 6.50
CA GLU A 143 -2.72 -17.09 7.91
C GLU A 143 -1.52 -17.19 8.86
N ALA A 144 -0.52 -17.97 8.48
CA ALA A 144 0.71 -18.13 9.27
C ALA A 144 1.46 -16.79 9.40
N VAL A 145 1.57 -16.04 8.30
CA VAL A 145 2.23 -14.72 8.30
C VAL A 145 1.44 -13.73 9.16
N LEU A 146 0.13 -13.63 9.00
CA LEU A 146 -0.70 -12.71 9.78
C LEU A 146 -0.68 -13.06 11.28
N ALA A 147 -0.71 -14.35 11.63
CA ALA A 147 -0.59 -14.80 13.02
C ALA A 147 0.76 -14.42 13.64
N ALA A 148 1.86 -14.63 12.90
CA ALA A 148 3.20 -14.24 13.35
C ALA A 148 3.29 -12.72 13.56
N ARG A 149 2.83 -11.93 12.58
CA ARG A 149 2.78 -10.45 12.70
C ARG A 149 1.93 -10.01 13.88
N GLN A 150 0.79 -10.66 14.11
CA GLN A 150 -0.07 -10.34 15.25
C GLN A 150 0.62 -10.63 16.58
N ALA A 151 1.39 -11.71 16.70
CA ALA A 151 2.16 -12.01 17.91
C ALA A 151 3.17 -10.90 18.22
N VAL A 152 3.87 -10.38 17.19
CA VAL A 152 4.79 -9.24 17.33
C VAL A 152 4.07 -8.00 17.85
N LEU A 153 2.92 -7.67 17.27
CA LEU A 153 2.13 -6.51 17.69
C LEU A 153 1.61 -6.67 19.12
N THR A 154 1.15 -7.87 19.48
CA THR A 154 0.71 -8.19 20.84
C THR A 154 1.85 -8.04 21.85
N ALA A 155 3.05 -8.52 21.52
CA ALA A 155 4.23 -8.37 22.37
C ALA A 155 4.64 -6.89 22.52
N ALA A 156 4.65 -6.14 21.42
CA ALA A 156 4.93 -4.70 21.44
C ALA A 156 3.90 -3.92 22.28
N HIS A 157 2.63 -4.30 22.20
CA HIS A 157 1.57 -3.73 23.03
C HIS A 157 1.75 -4.08 24.51
N ALA A 158 2.14 -5.31 24.84
CA ALA A 158 2.40 -5.70 26.23
C ALA A 158 3.57 -4.91 26.84
N ALA A 159 4.61 -4.64 26.06
CA ALA A 159 5.76 -3.84 26.51
C ALA A 159 5.43 -2.34 26.67
N HIS A 160 4.62 -1.79 25.77
CA HIS A 160 4.34 -0.34 25.70
C HIS A 160 2.86 -0.05 25.35
N PRO A 161 1.90 -0.37 26.24
CA PRO A 161 0.47 -0.21 25.95
C PRO A 161 0.08 1.25 25.69
N GLU A 162 0.78 2.22 26.29
CA GLU A 162 0.57 3.65 26.10
C GLU A 162 0.79 4.12 24.65
N ARG A 163 1.54 3.35 23.84
CA ARG A 163 1.80 3.64 22.42
C ARG A 163 0.63 3.25 21.51
N PHE A 164 -0.26 2.38 21.98
CA PHE A 164 -1.39 1.88 21.21
C PHE A 164 -2.67 2.60 21.66
N VAL A 165 -3.12 3.54 20.83
CA VAL A 165 -4.21 4.45 21.21
C VAL A 165 -5.51 3.69 21.41
N ARG A 166 -5.98 3.67 22.67
CA ARG A 166 -7.30 3.22 23.16
C ARG A 166 -7.60 1.73 23.07
N HIS A 167 -6.87 0.95 22.27
CA HIS A 167 -7.16 -0.47 22.09
C HIS A 167 -5.88 -1.29 21.82
N PRO A 168 -5.87 -2.58 22.22
CA PRO A 168 -4.87 -3.52 21.75
C PRO A 168 -4.89 -3.61 20.22
N PRO A 169 -3.78 -4.02 19.60
CA PRO A 169 -3.70 -4.19 18.15
C PRO A 169 -4.80 -5.15 17.71
N ARG A 170 -5.67 -4.67 16.81
CA ARG A 170 -6.73 -5.49 16.23
C ARG A 170 -6.09 -6.62 15.41
N PRO A 171 -6.66 -7.84 15.45
CA PRO A 171 -6.27 -8.91 14.54
C PRO A 171 -6.21 -8.40 13.10
N LEU A 172 -5.11 -8.68 12.43
CA LEU A 172 -4.99 -8.37 11.00
C LEU A 172 -6.09 -9.13 10.22
N PRO A 173 -6.74 -8.49 9.24
CA PRO A 173 -7.84 -9.11 8.50
C PRO A 173 -7.34 -10.33 7.70
N ARG A 174 -8.06 -11.46 7.80
CA ARG A 174 -7.79 -12.67 6.98
C ARG A 174 -8.27 -12.50 5.54
N GLU A 175 -9.26 -11.65 5.34
CA GLU A 175 -9.92 -11.42 4.06
C GLU A 175 -9.80 -9.96 3.66
N VAL A 176 -9.55 -9.74 2.38
CA VAL A 176 -9.27 -8.42 1.82
C VAL A 176 -9.77 -8.39 0.37
N TRP A 177 -10.37 -7.27 0.01
CA TRP A 177 -11.18 -7.14 -1.19
C TRP A 177 -10.87 -5.81 -1.89
N ILE A 178 -10.81 -5.81 -3.22
CA ILE A 178 -10.83 -4.56 -4.00
C ILE A 178 -12.27 -4.02 -4.06
N ASN A 179 -13.25 -4.91 -4.27
CA ASN A 179 -14.68 -4.64 -4.16
C ASN A 179 -15.32 -5.86 -3.48
N PRO A 180 -15.80 -5.76 -2.22
CA PRO A 180 -16.42 -6.90 -1.55
C PRO A 180 -17.77 -7.26 -2.21
N PRO A 181 -18.09 -8.55 -2.37
CA PRO A 181 -19.38 -8.96 -2.90
C PRO A 181 -20.50 -8.62 -1.90
N ALA A 182 -21.56 -7.96 -2.37
CA ALA A 182 -22.70 -7.59 -1.52
C ALA A 182 -23.41 -8.81 -0.87
N ASP A 183 -23.37 -9.97 -1.53
CA ASP A 183 -24.13 -11.17 -1.15
C ASP A 183 -23.26 -12.31 -0.55
N GLY A 184 -22.03 -12.01 -0.15
CA GLY A 184 -21.09 -12.99 0.41
C GLY A 184 -20.34 -13.86 -0.62
N LEU A 185 -19.49 -14.77 -0.12
CA LEU A 185 -18.57 -15.66 -0.85
C LEU A 185 -19.31 -16.73 -1.67
N GLN A 186 -20.08 -16.33 -2.68
CA GLN A 186 -20.56 -17.26 -3.70
C GLN A 186 -19.47 -17.44 -4.76
N PRO A 187 -19.06 -18.68 -5.11
CA PRO A 187 -18.08 -18.93 -6.15
C PRO A 187 -18.65 -18.44 -7.49
N ARG A 188 -18.25 -17.24 -7.92
CA ARG A 188 -18.56 -16.72 -9.25
C ARG A 188 -17.65 -17.44 -10.25
N THR A 189 -18.14 -18.54 -10.80
CA THR A 189 -17.55 -19.11 -12.00
C THR A 189 -17.75 -18.09 -13.11
N LEU A 190 -16.65 -17.54 -13.63
CA LEU A 190 -16.67 -16.64 -14.77
C LEU A 190 -16.95 -17.49 -16.01
N GLN A 191 -18.24 -17.81 -16.26
CA GLN A 191 -18.68 -18.47 -17.48
C GLN A 191 -18.59 -17.46 -18.61
N LEU A 192 -17.43 -17.43 -19.29
CA LEU A 192 -17.32 -16.76 -20.58
C LEU A 192 -18.20 -17.52 -21.58
N PRO A 193 -19.11 -16.84 -22.30
CA PRO A 193 -19.82 -17.46 -23.40
C PRO A 193 -18.80 -18.02 -24.39
N ARG A 194 -19.01 -19.26 -24.85
CA ARG A 194 -18.12 -19.92 -25.83
C ARG A 194 -18.05 -19.19 -27.18
N ASP A 195 -18.98 -18.26 -27.43
CA ASP A 195 -19.08 -17.53 -28.68
C ASP A 195 -18.47 -16.13 -28.58
N THR A 196 -17.16 -16.06 -28.34
CA THR A 196 -16.39 -14.87 -28.75
C THR A 196 -16.18 -14.92 -30.27
N ASN A 197 -17.24 -14.73 -31.04
CA ASN A 197 -17.13 -14.47 -32.48
C ASN A 197 -16.68 -13.02 -32.70
N PHE A 198 -15.43 -12.74 -32.31
CA PHE A 198 -14.72 -11.54 -32.68
C PHE A 198 -14.32 -11.68 -34.16
N VAL A 199 -15.12 -11.14 -35.08
CA VAL A 199 -14.76 -11.05 -36.49
C VAL A 199 -14.22 -9.64 -36.76
N PRO A 200 -12.91 -9.46 -36.95
CA PRO A 200 -12.37 -8.15 -37.28
C PRO A 200 -12.80 -7.78 -38.69
N ARG A 201 -13.59 -6.71 -38.86
CA ARG A 201 -13.70 -6.05 -40.17
C ARG A 201 -12.40 -5.29 -40.40
N LEU A 202 -11.55 -5.82 -41.27
CA LEU A 202 -10.54 -5.02 -41.94
C LEU A 202 -11.28 -4.04 -42.85
N SER A 203 -11.30 -2.76 -42.49
CA SER A 203 -11.66 -1.71 -43.42
C SER A 203 -10.60 -1.71 -44.53
N GLN A 204 -10.96 -2.26 -45.69
CA GLN A 204 -10.20 -2.09 -46.92
C GLN A 204 -10.29 -0.61 -47.31
N THR A 205 -9.12 0.02 -47.42
CA THR A 205 -8.95 1.29 -48.13
C THR A 205 -8.90 0.98 -49.62
N ASP A 206 -9.80 1.60 -50.39
CA ASP A 206 -9.56 2.00 -51.78
C ASP A 206 -9.55 3.52 -51.84
#